data_AF-A0A6G1HJJ3-F1
#
_entry.id   AF-A0A6G1HJJ3-F1
#
_cell.length_a   1.000
_cell.length_b   1.000
_cell.length_c   1.000
_cell.angle_alpha   90.00
_cell.angle_beta   90.00
_cell.angle_gamma   90.00
#
_symmetry.space_group_name_H-M   'P 1'
#
loop_
_entity.id
_entity.type
_entity.pdbx_description
1 polymer ?
#
loop_
_entity_poly.entity_id
_entity_poly.type
_entity_poly.pdbx_seq_one_letter_code
_entity_poly.pdbx_strand_id
1 'polypeptide(L)'
;MTATVHICIDPEKARSEIPNAVAGNLEDLPETRLGTNCIRPVTERKAPRAILCGAGISPEEFDRLKAAVKEDVVWIKATRGGLGVSPTAVGPPDPSVIANWMRRRLQEMGL
;
A
#
# COMPACT_ATOMS: atom_id res chain seq x y z
N MET A 1 -0.64 5.58 -18.31
CA MET A 1 -1.69 4.98 -17.47
C MET A 1 -1.39 5.35 -16.04
N THR A 2 -2.34 5.85 -15.26
CA THR A 2 -2.14 6.05 -13.80
C THR A 2 -2.33 4.72 -13.09
N ALA A 3 -1.28 4.15 -12.49
CA ALA A 3 -1.41 2.95 -11.67
C ALA A 3 -2.20 3.26 -10.38
N THR A 4 -3.08 2.34 -9.97
CA THR A 4 -3.76 2.41 -8.67
C THR A 4 -2.90 1.69 -7.63
N VAL A 5 -2.72 2.32 -6.48
CA VAL A 5 -1.97 1.77 -5.35
C VAL A 5 -2.91 1.68 -4.15
N HIS A 6 -2.90 0.54 -3.47
CA HIS A 6 -3.60 0.36 -2.20
C HIS A 6 -2.59 0.44 -1.05
N ILE A 7 -2.88 1.27 -0.05
CA ILE A 7 -1.98 1.56 1.06
C ILE A 7 -2.62 1.10 2.36
N CYS A 8 -1.93 0.27 3.12
CA CYS A 8 -2.39 -0.22 4.41
C CYS A 8 -1.28 -0.11 5.45
N ILE A 9 -1.67 0.24 6.67
CA ILE A 9 -0.75 0.33 7.83
C ILE A 9 -1.21 -0.54 8.99
N ASP A 10 -2.47 -0.98 8.97
CA ASP A 10 -3.09 -1.80 9.99
C ASP A 10 -3.18 -3.26 9.50
N PRO A 11 -2.67 -4.23 10.28
CA PRO A 11 -2.62 -5.63 9.87
C PRO A 11 -3.99 -6.31 9.79
N GLU A 12 -4.93 -5.98 10.67
CA GLU A 12 -6.27 -6.57 10.62
C GLU A 12 -7.00 -6.09 9.36
N LYS A 13 -6.88 -4.79 9.06
CA LYS A 13 -7.49 -4.20 7.86
C LYS A 13 -6.83 -4.67 6.58
N ALA A 14 -5.51 -4.81 6.58
CA ALA A 14 -4.79 -5.37 5.45
C ALA A 14 -5.30 -6.77 5.06
N ARG A 15 -5.62 -7.62 6.06
CA ARG A 15 -6.17 -8.96 5.82
C ARG A 15 -7.56 -8.94 5.18
N SER A 16 -8.42 -8.01 5.57
CA SER A 16 -9.78 -7.91 5.00
C SER A 16 -9.84 -7.16 3.68
N GLU A 17 -9.04 -6.10 3.53
CA GLU A 17 -9.11 -5.19 2.39
C GLU A 17 -8.30 -5.69 1.18
N ILE A 18 -7.06 -6.15 1.39
CA ILE A 18 -6.17 -6.46 0.26
C ILE A 18 -6.73 -7.56 -0.65
N PRO A 19 -7.21 -8.71 -0.15
CA PRO A 19 -7.73 -9.76 -1.03
C PRO A 19 -8.89 -9.25 -1.90
N ASN A 20 -9.80 -8.46 -1.32
CA ASN A 20 -10.93 -7.88 -2.05
C ASN A 20 -10.48 -6.84 -3.07
N ALA A 21 -9.60 -5.92 -2.65
CA ALA A 21 -9.10 -4.86 -3.53
C ALA A 21 -8.40 -5.44 -4.76
N VAL A 22 -7.56 -6.45 -4.57
CA VAL A 22 -6.81 -7.11 -5.64
C VAL A 22 -7.71 -7.96 -6.53
N ALA A 23 -8.74 -8.62 -5.98
CA ALA A 23 -9.76 -9.35 -6.74
C ALA A 23 -10.70 -8.44 -7.55
N GLY A 24 -10.61 -7.11 -7.38
CA GLY A 24 -11.49 -6.16 -8.06
C GLY A 24 -12.85 -5.95 -7.37
N ASN A 25 -13.03 -6.47 -6.16
CA ASN A 25 -14.19 -6.20 -5.31
C ASN A 25 -14.01 -4.83 -4.65
N LEU A 26 -14.40 -3.78 -5.38
CA LEU A 26 -14.09 -2.38 -5.03
C LEU A 26 -15.32 -1.59 -4.59
N GLU A 27 -16.40 -2.25 -4.18
CA GLU A 27 -17.60 -1.58 -3.66
C GLU A 27 -17.30 -0.85 -2.35
N ASP A 28 -16.51 -1.50 -1.50
CA ASP A 28 -16.02 -0.92 -0.26
C ASP A 28 -14.81 -0.03 -0.51
N LEU A 29 -14.79 1.12 0.18
CA LEU A 29 -13.63 1.99 0.19
C LEU A 29 -12.60 1.47 1.20
N PRO A 30 -11.30 1.70 0.95
CA PRO A 30 -10.30 1.54 2.00
C PRO A 30 -10.72 2.36 3.22
N GLU A 31 -10.61 1.81 4.42
CA GLU A 31 -11.03 2.51 5.64
C GLU A 31 -10.26 3.83 5.82
N THR A 32 -9.00 3.85 5.38
CA THR A 32 -8.15 5.04 5.40
C THR A 32 -8.70 6.20 4.56
N ARG A 33 -9.60 5.91 3.60
CA ARG A 33 -10.12 6.86 2.60
C ARG A 33 -9.01 7.58 1.81
N LEU A 34 -7.85 6.94 1.67
CA LEU A 34 -6.73 7.47 0.91
C LEU A 34 -6.63 6.83 -0.48
N GLY A 35 -6.12 7.60 -1.44
CA GLY A 35 -5.83 7.13 -2.80
C GLY A 35 -6.96 7.38 -3.82
N THR A 36 -6.65 7.10 -5.08
CA THR A 36 -7.50 7.50 -6.21
C THR A 36 -8.85 6.79 -6.26
N ASN A 37 -8.98 5.59 -5.70
CA ASN A 37 -10.27 4.89 -5.66
C ASN A 37 -11.27 5.55 -4.68
N CYS A 38 -10.79 6.33 -3.70
CA CYS A 38 -11.65 7.02 -2.74
C CYS A 38 -12.41 8.20 -3.34
N ILE A 39 -11.89 8.78 -4.43
CA ILE A 39 -12.50 9.90 -5.13
C ILE A 39 -13.22 9.49 -6.42
N ARG A 40 -13.15 8.21 -6.80
CA ARG A 40 -13.79 7.68 -8.02
C ARG A 40 -15.14 7.03 -7.69
N PRO A 41 -16.14 7.17 -8.56
CA PRO A 41 -17.36 6.37 -8.47
C PRO A 41 -17.02 4.88 -8.61
N VAL A 42 -17.85 4.01 -8.02
CA VAL A 42 -17.59 2.55 -7.95
C VAL A 42 -17.27 1.96 -9.32
N THR A 43 -17.97 2.38 -10.36
CA THR A 43 -17.81 1.94 -11.76
C THR A 43 -16.47 2.34 -12.40
N GLU A 44 -15.74 3.29 -11.83
CA GLU A 44 -14.44 3.77 -12.33
C GLU A 44 -13.26 3.33 -11.44
N ARG A 45 -13.54 2.65 -10.33
CA ARG A 45 -12.50 2.12 -9.44
C ARG A 45 -11.72 1.03 -10.18
N LYS A 46 -10.42 0.95 -9.88
CA LYS A 46 -9.52 -0.02 -10.52
C LYS A 46 -8.82 -0.85 -9.47
N ALA A 47 -8.66 -2.14 -9.74
CA ALA A 47 -7.85 -3.01 -8.89
C ALA A 47 -6.42 -2.42 -8.79
N PRO A 48 -5.80 -2.47 -7.61
CA PRO A 48 -4.46 -1.95 -7.42
C PRO A 48 -3.45 -2.80 -8.20
N ARG A 49 -2.46 -2.14 -8.81
CA ARG A 49 -1.28 -2.79 -9.41
C ARG A 49 -0.12 -2.89 -8.43
N ALA A 50 -0.20 -2.17 -7.31
CA ALA A 50 0.74 -2.27 -6.21
C ALA A 50 0.03 -2.18 -4.85
N ILE A 51 0.52 -2.96 -3.89
CA ILE A 51 0.19 -2.86 -2.46
C ILE A 51 1.38 -2.26 -1.73
N LEU A 52 1.11 -1.26 -0.90
CA LEU A 52 2.10 -0.69 0.00
C LEU A 52 1.71 -0.88 1.45
N CYS A 53 2.58 -1.58 2.18
CA CYS A 53 2.43 -1.82 3.60
C CYS A 53 3.36 -0.89 4.41
N GLY A 54 2.76 -0.07 5.27
CA GLY A 54 3.49 0.84 6.17
C GLY A 54 4.07 0.14 7.40
N ALA A 55 4.61 0.94 8.34
CA ALA A 55 5.35 0.43 9.50
C ALA A 55 4.52 -0.43 10.47
N GLY A 56 3.19 -0.26 10.53
CA GLY A 56 2.32 -1.04 11.42
C GLY A 56 2.13 -2.50 10.99
N ILE A 57 2.58 -2.87 9.79
CA ILE A 57 2.64 -4.27 9.32
C ILE A 57 4.04 -4.83 9.65
N SER A 58 4.13 -5.95 10.35
CA SER A 58 5.42 -6.63 10.57
C SER A 58 5.93 -7.28 9.28
N PRO A 59 7.23 -7.60 9.16
CA PRO A 59 7.74 -8.35 8.00
C PRO A 59 7.06 -9.71 7.82
N GLU A 60 6.85 -10.45 8.91
CA GLU A 60 6.16 -11.75 8.88
C GLU A 60 4.72 -11.62 8.39
N GLU A 61 4.01 -10.59 8.84
CA GLU A 61 2.65 -10.33 8.41
C GLU A 61 2.59 -9.89 6.94
N PHE A 62 3.54 -9.08 6.51
CA PHE A 62 3.69 -8.69 5.10
C PHE A 62 3.86 -9.92 4.20
N ASP A 63 4.71 -10.86 4.58
CA ASP A 63 4.93 -12.09 3.81
C ASP A 63 3.68 -12.99 3.79
N ARG A 64 2.95 -13.06 4.90
CA ARG A 64 1.66 -13.78 4.97
C ARG A 64 0.61 -13.16 4.05
N LEU A 65 0.45 -11.84 4.08
CA LEU A 65 -0.46 -11.10 3.21
C LEU A 65 -0.10 -11.31 1.74
N LYS A 66 1.19 -11.21 1.42
CA LYS A 66 1.71 -11.45 0.07
C LYS A 66 1.42 -12.87 -0.42
N ALA A 67 1.60 -13.88 0.44
CA ALA A 67 1.33 -15.27 0.09
C ALA A 67 -0.16 -15.60 -0.06
N ALA A 68 -1.04 -14.82 0.58
CA ALA A 68 -2.49 -15.00 0.50
C ALA A 68 -3.10 -14.49 -0.82
N VAL A 69 -2.40 -13.58 -1.51
CA VAL A 69 -2.83 -12.99 -2.78
C VAL A 69 -2.18 -13.74 -3.93
N LYS A 70 -2.98 -14.19 -4.91
CA LYS A 70 -2.50 -15.03 -6.02
C LYS A 70 -2.21 -14.23 -7.29
N GLU A 71 -2.71 -13.00 -7.33
CA GLU A 71 -2.62 -12.09 -8.45
C GLU A 71 -1.24 -11.45 -8.54
N ASP A 72 -0.82 -11.16 -9.77
CA ASP A 72 0.46 -10.50 -10.03
C ASP A 72 0.37 -9.01 -9.70
N VAL A 73 0.67 -8.69 -8.44
CA VAL A 73 0.68 -7.34 -7.89
C VAL A 73 2.03 -7.06 -7.26
N VAL A 74 2.51 -5.82 -7.41
CA VAL A 74 3.77 -5.39 -6.82
C VAL A 74 3.60 -5.12 -5.33
N TRP A 75 4.45 -5.72 -4.51
CA TRP A 75 4.41 -5.56 -3.05
C TRP A 75 5.55 -4.70 -2.55
N ILE A 76 5.21 -3.65 -1.79
CA ILE A 76 6.16 -2.69 -1.25
C ILE A 76 6.01 -2.61 0.26
N LYS A 77 7.10 -2.84 0.99
CA LYS A 77 7.16 -2.60 2.43
C LYS A 77 7.90 -1.29 2.70
N ALA A 78 7.24 -0.33 3.32
CA ALA A 78 7.92 0.85 3.86
C ALA A 78 8.61 0.46 5.18
N THR A 79 9.92 0.65 5.22
CA THR A 79 10.76 0.49 6.41
C THR A 79 11.52 1.78 6.67
N ARG A 80 11.91 2.04 7.92
CA ARG A 80 12.71 3.24 8.26
C ARG A 80 14.03 3.28 7.47
N GLY A 81 14.72 2.15 7.39
CA GLY A 81 15.94 2.02 6.58
C GLY A 81 15.68 2.31 5.10
N GLY A 82 14.56 1.82 4.54
CA GLY A 82 14.16 2.11 3.17
C GLY A 82 13.90 3.60 2.92
N LEU A 83 13.33 4.31 3.91
CA LEU A 83 13.09 5.75 3.88
C LEU A 83 14.37 6.59 4.10
N GLY A 84 15.53 5.97 4.36
CA GLY A 84 16.75 6.68 4.74
C GLY A 84 16.68 7.31 6.15
N VAL A 85 15.76 6.85 6.99
CA VAL A 85 15.57 7.33 8.35
C VAL A 85 16.28 6.39 9.32
N SER A 86 16.99 6.96 10.29
CA SER A 86 17.66 6.17 11.32
C SER A 86 16.66 5.23 12.03
N PRO A 87 17.00 3.95 12.23
CA PRO A 87 16.21 3.04 13.05
C PRO A 87 15.93 3.60 14.45
N THR A 88 16.85 4.39 15.00
CA THR A 88 16.78 4.98 16.34
C THR A 88 16.08 6.35 16.41
N ALA A 89 15.62 6.90 15.28
CA ALA A 89 14.95 8.19 15.27
C ALA A 89 13.66 8.18 16.13
N VAL A 90 13.42 9.22 16.92
CA VAL A 90 12.19 9.32 17.72
C VAL A 90 11.08 9.91 16.86
N GLY A 91 9.87 9.31 16.92
CA GLY A 91 8.69 9.77 16.19
C GLY A 91 8.55 9.24 14.77
N PRO A 92 7.41 9.51 14.10
CA PRO A 92 7.20 9.13 12.71
C PRO A 92 8.10 9.96 11.76
N PRO A 93 8.52 9.40 10.61
CA PRO A 93 9.17 10.17 9.56
C PRO A 93 8.29 11.32 9.06
N ASP A 94 8.92 12.36 8.52
CA ASP A 94 8.21 13.44 7.83
C ASP A 94 7.32 12.87 6.70
N PRO A 95 6.03 13.24 6.62
CA PRO A 95 5.13 12.77 5.58
C PRO A 95 5.63 13.01 4.14
N SER A 96 6.37 14.10 3.92
CA SER A 96 6.95 14.44 2.62
C SER A 96 8.07 13.47 2.22
N VAL A 97 8.85 12.99 3.20
CA VAL A 97 9.87 11.95 2.98
C VAL A 97 9.20 10.65 2.53
N ILE A 98 8.11 10.27 3.22
CA ILE A 98 7.33 9.07 2.88
C ILE A 98 6.74 9.20 1.47
N ALA A 99 6.10 10.33 1.17
CA ALA A 99 5.47 10.57 -0.14
C ALA A 99 6.51 10.57 -1.28
N ASN A 100 7.66 11.19 -1.09
CA ASN A 100 8.72 11.22 -2.11
C ASN A 100 9.34 9.85 -2.33
N TRP A 101 9.60 9.11 -1.25
CA TRP A 101 10.07 7.73 -1.33
C TRP A 101 9.08 6.81 -2.06
N MET A 102 7.79 6.91 -1.73
CA MET A 102 6.72 6.16 -2.39
C MET A 102 6.69 6.43 -3.89
N ARG A 103 6.69 7.71 -4.30
CA ARG A 103 6.67 8.11 -5.71
C ARG A 103 7.86 7.55 -6.47
N ARG A 104 9.07 7.67 -5.92
CA ARG A 104 10.28 7.13 -6.52
C ARG A 104 10.18 5.62 -6.67
N ARG A 105 9.71 4.91 -5.64
CA ARG A 105 9.62 3.45 -5.68
C ARG A 105 8.65 2.95 -6.75
N LEU A 106 7.50 3.62 -6.89
CA LEU A 106 6.52 3.32 -7.94
C LEU A 106 7.11 3.61 -9.34
N GLN A 107 7.83 4.72 -9.52
CA GLN A 107 8.50 5.04 -10.79
C GLN A 107 9.56 4.01 -11.18
N GLU A 108 10.39 3.55 -10.23
CA GLU A 108 11.39 2.49 -10.46
C GLU A 108 10.75 1.17 -10.94
N MET A 109 9.46 0.98 -10.64
CA MET A 109 8.66 -0.19 -11.02
C MET A 109 7.83 0.03 -12.30
N GLY A 110 7.93 1.20 -12.94
CA GLY A 110 7.18 1.55 -14.14
C GLY A 110 5.68 1.74 -13.91
N LEU A 111 5.29 2.16 -12.70
CA LEU A 111 3.90 2.38 -12.27
C LEU A 111 3.50 3.86 -12.23
#